data_AF-A0A059LIZ4-F1
#
_entry.id   AF-A0A059LIZ4-F1
#
_cell.length_a   1.000
_cell.length_b   1.000
_cell.length_c   1.000
_cell.angle_alpha   90.00
_cell.angle_beta   90.00
_cell.angle_gamma   90.00
#
_symmetry.space_group_name_H-M   'P 1'
#
loop_
_entity.id
_entity.type
_entity.pdbx_description
1 polymer ?
#
loop_
_entity_poly.entity_id
_entity_poly.type
_entity_poly.pdbx_seq_one_letter_code
_entity_poly.pdbx_strand_id
1 'polypeptide(L)'
;MGAAILEQGGNAVDAAVTTALCQGLYNPMASGVGGGGFMVIRHPDGGAEFVNARETAPAAATENMYARNASLSLAGGLAIAVPLELHGLYQAHELHGDMPWGDLVRPVIPLARQGFPAHPYLVDALHKMDEATLEASPLLRETFFIQDGSHWRAPRINETCCVRTAFADTLEQSASY
;
A
#
# COMPACT_ATOMS: atom_id res chain seq x y z
N MET A 1 -1.34 1.93 -14.93
CA MET A 1 0.08 2.29 -14.72
C MET A 1 1.00 1.19 -15.20
N GLY A 2 0.86 -0.08 -14.77
CA GLY A 2 1.67 -1.18 -15.30
C GLY A 2 1.68 -1.30 -16.82
N ALA A 3 0.53 -1.12 -17.48
CA ALA A 3 0.47 -1.09 -18.96
C ALA A 3 1.40 -0.02 -19.57
N ALA A 4 1.47 1.17 -18.97
CA ALA A 4 2.35 2.24 -19.44
C ALA A 4 3.84 1.91 -19.21
N ILE A 5 4.17 1.14 -18.18
CA ILE A 5 5.53 0.63 -17.95
C ILE A 5 5.92 -0.38 -19.04
N LEU A 6 5.01 -1.29 -19.40
CA LEU A 6 5.22 -2.22 -20.52
C LEU A 6 5.39 -1.49 -21.85
N GLU A 7 4.57 -0.46 -22.12
CA GLU A 7 4.67 0.39 -23.31
C GLU A 7 6.00 1.16 -23.38
N GLN A 8 6.60 1.49 -22.23
CA GLN A 8 7.92 2.12 -22.12
C GLN A 8 9.08 1.13 -22.26
N GLY A 9 8.79 -0.16 -22.46
CA GLY A 9 9.80 -1.20 -22.66
C GLY A 9 10.21 -1.94 -21.38
N GLY A 10 9.57 -1.66 -20.24
CA GLY A 10 9.74 -2.45 -19.03
C GLY A 10 9.14 -3.84 -19.16
N ASN A 11 9.59 -4.76 -18.31
CA ASN A 11 9.12 -6.14 -18.32
C ASN A 11 7.93 -6.37 -17.36
N ALA A 12 7.54 -7.64 -17.21
CA ALA A 12 6.42 -8.03 -16.34
C ALA A 12 6.65 -7.70 -14.86
N VAL A 13 7.90 -7.80 -14.37
CA VAL A 13 8.27 -7.48 -12.99
C VAL A 13 8.25 -5.97 -12.78
N ASP A 14 8.83 -5.19 -13.71
CA ASP A 14 8.78 -3.73 -13.69
C ASP A 14 7.33 -3.21 -13.60
N ALA A 15 6.47 -3.74 -14.47
CA ALA A 15 5.05 -3.38 -14.49
C ALA A 15 4.31 -3.80 -13.21
N ALA A 16 4.69 -4.93 -12.61
CA ALA A 16 4.12 -5.42 -11.36
C ALA A 16 4.49 -4.50 -10.18
N VAL A 17 5.74 -4.01 -10.10
CA VAL A 17 6.20 -3.08 -9.06
C VAL A 17 5.36 -1.81 -9.05
N THR A 18 5.29 -1.09 -10.18
CA THR A 18 4.51 0.16 -10.25
C THR A 18 3.02 -0.11 -9.97
N THR A 19 2.51 -1.25 -10.41
CA THR A 19 1.10 -1.61 -10.19
C THR A 19 0.82 -1.89 -8.71
N ALA A 20 1.70 -2.60 -8.00
CA ALA A 20 1.54 -2.87 -6.58
C ALA A 20 1.58 -1.57 -5.75
N LEU A 21 2.55 -0.69 -6.01
CA LEU A 21 2.62 0.61 -5.34
C LEU A 21 1.38 1.49 -5.62
N CYS A 22 0.88 1.48 -6.85
CA CYS A 22 -0.37 2.15 -7.22
C CYS A 22 -1.59 1.55 -6.50
N GLN A 23 -1.65 0.21 -6.38
CA GLN A 23 -2.70 -0.47 -5.63
C GLN A 23 -2.65 -0.11 -4.13
N GLY A 24 -1.46 0.06 -3.56
CA GLY A 24 -1.31 0.56 -2.19
C GLY A 24 -1.91 1.95 -1.94
N LEU A 25 -2.09 2.76 -2.99
CA LEU A 25 -2.83 4.02 -2.94
C LEU A 25 -4.32 3.83 -3.14
N TYR A 26 -4.72 3.15 -4.22
CA TYR A 26 -6.12 3.02 -4.62
C TYR A 26 -6.91 2.09 -3.71
N ASN A 27 -6.32 1.00 -3.26
CA ASN A 27 -6.93 -0.01 -2.40
C ASN A 27 -6.20 -0.14 -1.06
N PRO A 28 -6.17 0.95 -0.25
CA PRO A 28 -5.39 1.01 0.99
C PRO A 28 -5.93 0.07 2.08
N MET A 29 -7.11 -0.52 1.87
CA MET A 29 -7.72 -1.46 2.79
C MET A 29 -7.19 -2.89 2.63
N ALA A 30 -6.41 -3.15 1.57
CA ALA A 30 -5.94 -4.49 1.23
C ALA A 30 -4.44 -4.59 0.92
N SER A 31 -3.84 -3.56 0.33
CA SER A 31 -2.42 -3.57 -0.08
C SER A 31 -1.73 -2.28 0.33
N GLY A 32 -0.41 -2.35 0.47
CA GLY A 32 0.43 -1.18 0.68
C GLY A 32 1.69 -1.50 1.47
N VAL A 33 2.63 -0.55 1.43
CA VAL A 33 3.98 -0.63 2.02
C VAL A 33 4.01 -0.93 3.53
N GLY A 34 2.87 -0.83 4.22
CA GLY A 34 2.71 -1.19 5.63
C GLY A 34 2.38 -2.67 5.88
N GLY A 35 2.26 -3.50 4.84
CA GLY A 35 1.97 -4.93 4.94
C GLY A 35 3.03 -5.81 4.28
N GLY A 36 2.58 -6.89 3.66
CA GLY A 36 3.42 -7.87 2.99
C GLY A 36 2.66 -8.60 1.88
N GLY A 37 3.34 -9.50 1.19
CA GLY A 37 2.74 -10.22 0.07
C GLY A 37 3.63 -11.30 -0.51
N PHE A 38 3.22 -11.77 -1.68
CA PHE A 38 3.92 -12.81 -2.41
C PHE A 38 3.96 -12.46 -3.89
N MET A 39 5.04 -12.82 -4.56
CA MET A 39 5.15 -12.72 -6.02
C MET A 39 5.65 -14.04 -6.58
N VAL A 40 4.97 -14.54 -7.62
CA VAL A 40 5.44 -15.69 -8.41
C VAL A 40 5.89 -15.14 -9.75
N ILE A 41 7.15 -15.36 -10.09
CA ILE A 41 7.76 -14.90 -11.34
C ILE A 41 7.96 -16.13 -12.21
N ARG A 42 7.39 -16.11 -13.42
CA ARG A 42 7.53 -17.19 -14.40
C ARG A 42 8.45 -16.72 -15.53
N HIS A 43 9.52 -17.47 -15.74
CA HIS A 43 10.52 -17.17 -16.76
C HIS A 43 10.11 -17.70 -18.14
N PRO A 44 10.58 -17.07 -19.24
CA PRO A 44 10.31 -17.53 -20.60
C PRO A 44 10.80 -18.95 -20.89
N ASP A 45 11.85 -19.40 -20.20
CA ASP A 45 12.39 -20.76 -20.31
C ASP A 45 11.56 -21.82 -19.58
N GLY A 46 10.51 -21.40 -18.86
CA GLY A 46 9.63 -22.26 -18.09
C GLY A 46 10.01 -22.42 -16.62
N GLY A 47 11.12 -21.85 -16.16
CA GLY A 47 11.48 -21.74 -14.74
C GLY A 47 10.52 -20.83 -13.98
N ALA A 48 10.47 -20.97 -12.65
CA ALA A 48 9.69 -20.08 -11.80
C ALA A 48 10.39 -19.81 -10.48
N GLU A 49 10.19 -18.60 -9.97
CA GLU A 49 10.69 -18.14 -8.68
C GLU A 49 9.55 -17.60 -7.82
N PHE A 50 9.76 -17.64 -6.51
CA PHE A 50 8.79 -17.20 -5.52
C PHE A 50 9.45 -16.21 -4.56
N VAL A 51 8.97 -14.97 -4.57
CA VAL A 51 9.37 -13.95 -3.61
C VAL A 51 8.36 -13.97 -2.47
N ASN A 52 8.85 -14.31 -1.28
CA ASN A 52 8.08 -14.27 -0.05
C ASN A 52 8.38 -12.96 0.72
N ALA A 53 7.44 -12.03 0.65
CA ALA A 53 7.49 -10.77 1.36
C ALA A 53 6.41 -10.73 2.47
N ARG A 54 6.09 -11.89 3.06
CA ARG A 54 5.14 -11.97 4.17
C ARG A 54 5.74 -11.28 5.39
N GLU A 55 4.91 -10.54 6.10
CA GLU A 55 5.31 -9.85 7.32
C GLU A 55 5.93 -10.82 8.34
N THR A 56 6.93 -10.34 9.07
CA THR A 56 7.62 -11.13 10.10
C THR A 56 7.23 -10.65 11.49
N ALA A 57 7.01 -11.57 12.42
CA ALA A 57 6.76 -11.20 13.81
C ALA A 57 7.93 -10.36 14.36
N PRO A 58 7.68 -9.24 15.05
CA PRO A 58 8.76 -8.44 15.64
C PRO A 58 9.61 -9.27 16.60
N ALA A 59 10.90 -8.95 16.74
CA ALA A 59 11.83 -9.71 17.60
C ALA A 59 11.40 -9.79 19.08
N ALA A 60 10.59 -8.85 19.54
CA ALA A 60 10.02 -8.83 20.90
C ALA A 60 8.70 -9.61 21.02
N ALA A 61 8.17 -10.19 19.94
CA ALA A 61 6.95 -10.99 19.98
C ALA A 61 7.16 -12.25 20.81
N THR A 62 6.12 -12.65 21.53
CA THR A 62 6.12 -13.88 22.35
C THR A 62 4.85 -14.67 22.07
N GLU A 63 4.92 -15.99 22.25
CA GLU A 63 3.80 -16.91 22.02
C GLU A 63 2.49 -16.46 22.69
N ASN A 64 2.59 -15.89 23.90
CA ASN A 64 1.44 -15.55 24.74
C ASN A 64 1.13 -14.04 24.81
N MET A 65 1.68 -13.21 23.91
CA MET A 65 1.52 -11.74 23.97
C MET A 65 0.06 -11.25 23.89
N TYR A 66 -0.86 -12.11 23.42
CA TYR A 66 -2.30 -11.83 23.32
C TYR A 66 -3.17 -12.63 24.30
N ALA A 67 -2.59 -13.49 25.14
CA ALA A 67 -3.36 -14.44 25.96
C ALA A 67 -4.37 -13.76 26.90
N ARG A 68 -4.08 -12.53 27.35
CA ARG A 68 -4.98 -11.75 28.22
C ARG A 68 -6.04 -10.94 27.46
N ASN A 69 -5.79 -10.63 26.20
CA ASN A 69 -6.70 -9.85 25.37
C ASN A 69 -6.42 -10.12 23.89
N ALA A 70 -7.21 -11.01 23.28
CA ALA A 70 -7.09 -11.37 21.88
C ALA A 70 -7.37 -10.19 20.93
N SER A 71 -8.17 -9.20 21.33
CA SER A 71 -8.48 -8.04 20.48
C SER A 71 -7.24 -7.20 20.13
N LEU A 72 -6.17 -7.29 20.93
CA LEU A 72 -4.89 -6.64 20.65
C LEU A 72 -4.16 -7.22 19.42
N SER A 73 -4.57 -8.38 18.92
CA SER A 73 -4.07 -8.94 17.66
C SER A 73 -4.79 -8.39 16.42
N LEU A 74 -5.86 -7.62 16.60
CA LEU A 74 -6.69 -7.09 15.51
C LEU A 74 -6.56 -5.57 15.37
N ALA A 75 -6.31 -4.85 16.48
CA ALA A 75 -6.27 -3.40 16.48
C ALA A 75 -5.14 -2.85 17.37
N GLY A 76 -4.60 -1.71 16.94
CA GLY A 76 -3.49 -1.02 17.62
C GLY A 76 -2.12 -1.52 17.18
N GLY A 77 -1.06 -0.89 17.71
CA GLY A 77 0.32 -1.14 17.26
C GLY A 77 0.82 -2.57 17.51
N LEU A 78 0.29 -3.28 18.51
CA LEU A 78 0.67 -4.67 18.76
C LEU A 78 0.24 -5.61 17.63
N ALA A 79 -0.87 -5.31 16.94
CA ALA A 79 -1.36 -6.10 15.82
C ALA A 79 -0.47 -6.02 14.55
N ILE A 80 0.52 -5.12 14.53
CA ILE A 80 1.36 -4.86 13.37
C ILE A 80 2.62 -5.73 13.42
N ALA A 81 2.81 -6.54 12.37
CA ALA A 81 4.05 -7.26 12.11
C ALA A 81 5.04 -6.37 11.31
N VAL A 82 6.30 -6.78 11.20
CA VAL A 82 7.32 -6.04 10.43
C VAL A 82 6.94 -6.04 8.94
N PRO A 83 6.63 -4.88 8.32
CA PRO A 83 6.23 -4.81 6.91
C PRO A 83 7.36 -5.20 5.97
N LEU A 84 7.03 -5.91 4.89
CA LEU A 84 8.00 -6.37 3.89
C LEU A 84 7.57 -6.15 2.43
N GLU A 85 6.39 -5.59 2.14
CA GLU A 85 5.91 -5.41 0.76
C GLU A 85 6.92 -4.63 -0.10
N LEU A 86 7.38 -3.45 0.36
CA LEU A 86 8.33 -2.63 -0.39
C LEU A 86 9.68 -3.32 -0.59
N HIS A 87 10.16 -4.05 0.42
CA HIS A 87 11.40 -4.82 0.33
C HIS A 87 11.28 -5.97 -0.68
N GLY A 88 10.17 -6.69 -0.68
CA GLY A 88 9.90 -7.76 -1.62
C GLY A 88 9.80 -7.28 -3.07
N LEU A 89 9.14 -6.13 -3.29
CA LEU A 89 9.08 -5.50 -4.61
C LEU A 89 10.46 -5.08 -5.10
N TYR A 90 11.27 -4.47 -4.24
CA TYR A 90 12.65 -4.10 -4.55
C TYR A 90 13.52 -5.33 -4.85
N GLN A 91 13.41 -6.39 -4.05
CA GLN A 91 14.15 -7.62 -4.29
C GLN A 91 13.76 -8.30 -5.61
N ALA A 92 12.47 -8.33 -5.96
CA ALA A 92 12.02 -8.85 -7.24
C ALA A 92 12.58 -8.04 -8.41
N HIS A 93 12.60 -6.70 -8.27
CA HIS A 93 13.17 -5.78 -9.24
C HIS A 93 14.69 -5.94 -9.38
N GLU A 94 15.46 -6.03 -8.29
CA GLU A 94 16.91 -6.24 -8.36
C GLU A 94 17.29 -7.55 -9.07
N LEU A 95 16.45 -8.59 -8.95
CA LEU A 95 16.69 -9.87 -9.59
C LEU A 95 16.26 -9.90 -11.06
N HIS A 96 15.14 -9.24 -11.39
CA HIS A 96 14.41 -9.48 -12.64
C HIS A 96 13.86 -8.23 -13.33
N GLY A 97 14.14 -7.03 -12.83
CA GLY A 97 13.70 -5.77 -13.42
C GLY A 97 14.67 -5.24 -14.47
N ASP A 98 14.15 -4.54 -15.48
CA ASP A 98 14.96 -3.98 -16.57
C ASP A 98 15.05 -2.45 -16.50
N MET A 99 14.07 -1.79 -15.87
CA MET A 99 14.03 -0.33 -15.75
C MET A 99 14.71 0.16 -14.45
N PRO A 100 15.22 1.41 -14.38
CA PRO A 100 15.67 1.99 -13.13
C PRO A 100 14.55 2.01 -12.07
N TRP A 101 14.85 1.58 -10.84
CA TRP A 101 13.87 1.51 -9.74
C TRP A 101 13.07 2.81 -9.56
N GLY A 102 13.77 3.96 -9.58
CA GLY A 102 13.14 5.27 -9.45
C GLY A 102 12.08 5.56 -10.52
N ASP A 103 12.26 5.02 -11.74
CA ASP A 103 11.30 5.20 -12.84
C ASP A 103 10.03 4.36 -12.65
N LEU A 104 10.09 3.31 -11.82
CA LEU A 104 8.94 2.48 -11.43
C LEU A 104 8.16 3.08 -10.26
N VAL A 105 8.85 3.76 -9.34
CA VAL A 105 8.25 4.33 -8.12
C VAL A 105 7.67 5.73 -8.35
N ARG A 106 8.43 6.61 -9.00
CA ARG A 106 8.06 8.03 -9.20
C ARG A 106 6.70 8.26 -9.84
N PRO A 107 6.23 7.43 -10.82
CA PRO A 107 4.92 7.64 -11.42
C PRO A 107 3.75 7.64 -10.41
N VAL A 108 3.91 6.99 -9.25
CA VAL A 108 2.87 6.83 -8.22
C VAL A 108 2.78 8.06 -7.31
N ILE A 109 3.87 8.83 -7.18
CA ILE A 109 4.01 9.95 -6.23
C ILE A 109 2.99 11.08 -6.49
N PRO A 110 2.72 11.53 -7.74
CA PRO A 110 1.73 12.56 -7.99
C PRO A 110 0.33 12.19 -7.50
N LEU A 111 -0.07 10.92 -7.63
CA LEU A 111 -1.37 10.42 -7.17
C LEU A 111 -1.47 10.50 -5.64
N ALA A 112 -0.39 10.21 -4.92
CA ALA A 112 -0.34 10.34 -3.47
C ALA A 112 -0.45 11.81 -3.03
N ARG A 113 0.19 12.75 -3.74
CA ARG A 113 0.19 14.17 -3.38
C ARG A 113 -1.09 14.91 -3.78
N GLN A 114 -1.70 14.53 -4.89
CA GLN A 114 -2.87 15.21 -5.45
C GLN A 114 -4.18 14.55 -5.04
N GLY A 115 -4.12 13.31 -4.53
CA GLY A 115 -5.29 12.48 -4.33
C GLY A 115 -5.77 11.87 -5.65
N PHE A 116 -6.85 11.11 -5.57
CA PHE A 116 -7.44 10.44 -6.73
C PHE A 116 -8.97 10.37 -6.59
N PRO A 117 -9.71 10.20 -7.72
CA PRO A 117 -11.16 10.05 -7.68
C PRO A 117 -11.56 8.79 -6.91
N ALA A 118 -12.40 8.93 -5.89
CA ALA A 118 -12.84 7.81 -5.08
C ALA A 118 -13.65 6.79 -5.91
N HIS A 119 -13.19 5.55 -5.97
CA HIS A 119 -13.90 4.47 -6.67
C HIS A 119 -14.94 3.81 -5.75
N PRO A 120 -15.96 3.12 -6.31
CA PRO A 120 -17.08 2.58 -5.52
C PRO A 120 -16.68 1.70 -4.34
N TYR A 121 -15.67 0.84 -4.52
CA TYR A 121 -15.19 -0.05 -3.46
C TYR A 121 -14.54 0.70 -2.28
N LEU A 122 -13.79 1.77 -2.54
CA LEU A 122 -13.23 2.61 -1.48
C LEU A 122 -14.35 3.32 -0.71
N VAL A 123 -15.33 3.88 -1.41
CA VAL A 123 -16.48 4.56 -0.79
C VAL A 123 -17.27 3.59 0.10
N ASP A 124 -17.54 2.37 -0.39
CA ASP A 124 -18.20 1.33 0.40
C ASP A 124 -17.39 0.91 1.63
N ALA A 125 -16.07 0.81 1.51
CA ALA A 125 -15.20 0.50 2.65
C ALA A 125 -15.21 1.61 3.71
N LEU A 126 -15.19 2.88 3.30
CA LEU A 126 -15.23 4.02 4.22
C LEU A 126 -16.58 4.16 4.93
N HIS A 127 -17.70 3.82 4.26
CA HIS A 127 -19.02 3.82 4.90
C HIS A 127 -19.19 2.78 6.00
N LYS A 128 -18.34 1.74 6.03
CA LYS A 128 -18.37 0.70 7.08
C LYS A 128 -17.59 1.11 8.33
N MET A 129 -16.87 2.24 8.31
CA MET A 129 -16.15 2.74 9.48
C MET A 129 -17.10 3.46 10.41
N ASP A 130 -17.04 3.13 11.71
CA ASP A 130 -17.82 3.81 12.73
C ASP A 130 -17.16 5.11 13.21
N GLU A 131 -17.96 5.98 13.84
CA GLU A 131 -17.48 7.27 14.36
C GLU A 131 -16.36 7.10 15.39
N ALA A 132 -16.44 6.05 16.24
CA ALA A 132 -15.44 5.76 17.24
C ALA A 132 -14.05 5.50 16.63
N THR A 133 -13.98 4.77 15.50
CA THR A 133 -12.74 4.52 14.75
C THR A 133 -12.18 5.82 14.19
N LEU A 134 -13.04 6.69 13.65
CA LEU A 134 -12.62 7.99 13.09
C LEU A 134 -12.13 8.95 14.17
N GLU A 135 -12.73 8.94 15.35
CA GLU A 135 -12.29 9.71 16.51
C GLU A 135 -10.96 9.21 17.05
N ALA A 136 -10.79 7.88 17.13
CA ALA A 136 -9.55 7.26 17.60
C ALA A 136 -8.37 7.46 16.63
N SER A 137 -8.62 7.79 15.36
CA SER A 137 -7.59 7.97 14.34
C SER A 137 -7.79 9.23 13.50
N PRO A 138 -7.37 10.41 14.02
CA PRO A 138 -7.44 11.67 13.29
C PRO A 138 -6.76 11.62 11.93
N LEU A 139 -5.62 10.92 11.83
CA LEU A 139 -4.87 10.75 10.59
C LEU A 139 -5.69 10.02 9.51
N LEU A 140 -6.40 8.95 9.90
CA LEU A 140 -7.26 8.21 8.98
C LEU A 140 -8.37 9.11 8.46
N ARG A 141 -9.04 9.84 9.36
CA ARG A 141 -10.12 10.77 9.03
C ARG A 141 -9.64 11.86 8.07
N GLU A 142 -8.54 12.54 8.41
CA GLU A 142 -7.97 13.63 7.59
C GLU A 142 -7.47 13.14 6.23
N THR A 143 -7.05 11.89 6.13
CA THR A 143 -6.57 11.30 4.88
C THR A 143 -7.73 10.92 3.95
N PHE A 144 -8.74 10.21 4.46
CA PHE A 144 -9.72 9.51 3.62
C PHE A 144 -11.11 10.14 3.59
N PHE A 145 -11.43 11.02 4.54
CA PHE A 145 -12.74 11.67 4.63
C PHE A 145 -12.67 13.12 4.14
N ILE A 146 -13.81 13.64 3.70
CA ILE A 146 -13.97 15.02 3.26
C ILE A 146 -14.55 15.83 4.40
N GLN A 147 -13.89 16.94 4.74
CA GLN A 147 -14.42 17.91 5.68
C GLN A 147 -15.54 18.72 5.01
N ASP A 148 -16.74 18.67 5.59
CA ASP A 148 -17.93 19.37 5.14
C ASP A 148 -18.43 20.28 6.28
N GLY A 149 -17.87 21.50 6.32
CA GLY A 149 -18.03 22.42 7.44
C GLY A 149 -17.41 21.87 8.73
N SER A 150 -18.24 21.61 9.75
CA SER A 150 -17.82 21.04 11.03
C SER A 150 -17.86 19.50 11.08
N HIS A 151 -18.33 18.84 10.01
CA HIS A 151 -18.50 17.39 9.96
C HIS A 151 -17.52 16.75 8.98
N TRP A 152 -17.34 15.44 9.13
CA TRP A 152 -16.58 14.61 8.20
C TRP A 152 -17.53 13.61 7.54
N ARG A 153 -17.36 13.40 6.25
CA ARG A 153 -18.12 12.42 5.49
C ARG A 153 -17.22 11.64 4.55
N ALA A 154 -17.64 10.43 4.18
CA ALA A 154 -16.97 9.71 3.11
C ALA A 154 -17.05 10.52 1.79
N PRO A 155 -16.05 10.38 0.89
CA PRO A 155 -16.10 10.98 -0.43
C PRO A 155 -17.22 10.35 -1.26
N ARG A 156 -17.81 11.14 -2.16
CA ARG A 156 -18.72 10.62 -3.18
C ARG A 156 -17.91 9.90 -4.26
N ILE A 157 -18.53 8.98 -4.99
CA ILE A 157 -17.89 8.33 -6.14
C ILE A 157 -17.42 9.42 -7.12
N ASN A 158 -16.17 9.31 -7.57
CA ASN A 158 -15.43 10.26 -8.40
C ASN A 158 -15.08 11.61 -7.74
N GLU A 159 -15.41 11.83 -6.47
CA GLU A 159 -14.87 12.97 -5.70
C GLU A 159 -13.39 12.70 -5.39
N THR A 160 -12.51 13.67 -5.68
CA THR A 160 -11.08 13.55 -5.36
C THR A 160 -10.89 13.56 -3.84
N CYS A 161 -10.24 12.53 -3.32
CA CYS A 161 -9.93 12.36 -1.90
C CYS A 161 -8.50 11.87 -1.70
N CYS A 162 -8.18 11.46 -0.47
CA CYS A 162 -7.14 10.47 -0.25
C CYS A 162 -5.73 10.99 -0.55
N VAL A 163 -5.50 12.26 -0.21
CA VAL A 163 -4.19 12.92 -0.25
C VAL A 163 -3.31 12.33 0.85
N ARG A 164 -2.20 11.71 0.47
CA ARG A 164 -1.30 10.95 1.35
C ARG A 164 0.13 11.45 1.20
N THR A 165 0.41 12.66 1.68
CA THR A 165 1.73 13.29 1.58
C THR A 165 2.84 12.47 2.25
N ALA A 166 2.60 11.93 3.45
CA ALA A 166 3.58 11.07 4.13
C ALA A 166 3.93 9.79 3.33
N PHE A 167 2.94 9.22 2.64
CA PHE A 167 3.18 8.10 1.74
C PHE A 167 3.99 8.54 0.51
N ALA A 168 3.66 9.70 -0.06
CA ALA A 168 4.42 10.28 -1.17
C ALA A 168 5.90 10.50 -0.80
N ASP A 169 6.17 11.03 0.40
CA ASP A 169 7.52 11.29 0.88
C ASP A 169 8.29 9.99 1.14
N THR A 170 7.62 8.95 1.63
CA THR A 170 8.17 7.60 1.75
C THR A 170 8.59 7.08 0.37
N LEU A 171 7.72 7.21 -0.64
CA LEU A 171 8.04 6.78 -2.00
C LEU A 171 9.20 7.59 -2.60
N GLU A 172 9.23 8.91 -2.41
CA GLU A 172 10.33 9.77 -2.88
C GLU A 172 11.68 9.35 -2.30
N GLN A 173 11.72 9.08 -0.99
CA GLN A 173 12.92 8.58 -0.33
C GLN A 173 13.34 7.21 -0.90
N SER A 174 12.37 6.31 -1.12
CA SER A 174 12.65 4.98 -1.67
C SER A 174 13.07 4.98 -3.13
N ALA A 175 12.63 5.96 -3.92
CA ALA A 175 12.98 6.09 -5.34
C ALA A 175 14.45 6.49 -5.56
N SER A 176 15.16 6.83 -4.48
CA SER A 176 16.57 7.21 -4.48
C SER A 176 17.50 6.06 -4.08
N TYR A 177 16.94 4.86 -3.80
CA TYR A 177 17.73 3.64 -3.59
C TYR A 177 18.42 3.19 -4.88
#